data_AF-A0A2W6BR88-F1
#
_entry.id   AF-A0A2W6BR88-F1
#
_cell.length_a   1.000
_cell.length_b   1.000
_cell.length_c   1.000
_cell.angle_alpha   90.00
_cell.angle_beta   90.00
_cell.angle_gamma   90.00
#
_symmetry.space_group_name_H-M   'P 1'
#
loop_
_entity.id
_entity.type
_entity.pdbx_description
1 polymer ?
#
loop_
_entity_poly.entity_id
_entity_poly.type
_entity_poly.pdbx_seq_one_letter_code
_entity_poly.pdbx_strand_id
1 'polypeptide(L)'
;MLRPWLGAFDNIYAIAALWIGLAFLASLISIRVGLSVALVEIVVGVAAGNLFQLSTNTWVDFLASSGSVLLTFLAGAEIDPGSLRRFALPSLVIGGVGFVAPFVGAWAFAWYALHWQWHARAHQTSRHGDGAIPT
;
A
#
# COMPACT_ATOMS: atom_id res chain seq x y z
N MET A 1 2.54 -26.89 16.39
CA MET A 1 1.98 -26.90 17.76
C MET A 1 2.95 -26.14 18.67
N LEU A 2 2.81 -24.81 18.79
CA LEU A 2 3.45 -23.91 19.78
C LEU A 2 3.27 -22.43 19.35
N ARG A 3 2.08 -21.84 19.51
CA ARG A 3 1.89 -20.37 19.62
C ARG A 3 0.66 -20.04 20.49
N PRO A 4 0.76 -20.12 21.83
CA PRO A 4 -0.31 -19.73 22.76
C PRO A 4 -0.50 -18.20 22.91
N TRP A 5 0.16 -17.37 22.09
CA TRP A 5 0.07 -15.89 22.14
C TRP A 5 -1.05 -15.30 21.26
N LEU A 6 -1.90 -16.14 20.65
CA LEU A 6 -2.92 -15.72 19.68
C LEU A 6 -4.10 -14.95 20.29
N GLY A 7 -4.31 -15.00 21.61
CA GLY A 7 -5.38 -14.24 22.27
C GLY A 7 -5.18 -12.72 22.26
N ALA A 8 -3.99 -12.23 21.92
CA ALA A 8 -3.74 -10.79 21.77
C ALA A 8 -4.32 -10.22 20.45
N PHE A 9 -4.50 -11.05 19.42
CA PHE A 9 -5.00 -10.61 18.12
C PHE A 9 -6.53 -10.61 18.00
N ASP A 10 -7.24 -11.03 19.04
CA ASP A 10 -8.69 -10.79 19.14
C ASP A 10 -8.99 -9.37 19.65
N ASN A 11 -8.02 -8.74 20.32
CA ASN A 11 -8.20 -7.43 20.94
C ASN A 11 -7.80 -6.32 19.98
N ILE A 12 -8.80 -5.54 19.55
CA ILE A 12 -8.62 -4.41 18.64
C ILE A 12 -7.59 -3.38 19.15
N TYR A 13 -7.51 -3.16 20.47
CA TYR A 13 -6.55 -2.22 21.07
C TYR A 13 -5.13 -2.74 21.01
N ALA A 14 -4.92 -4.06 21.17
CA ALA A 14 -3.60 -4.66 21.07
C ALA A 14 -3.09 -4.62 19.62
N ILE A 15 -3.96 -4.90 18.64
CA ILE A 15 -3.63 -4.76 17.22
C ILE A 15 -3.30 -3.30 16.88
N ALA A 16 -4.10 -2.33 17.36
CA ALA A 16 -3.85 -0.92 17.13
C ALA A 16 -2.51 -0.47 17.75
N ALA A 17 -2.23 -0.87 19.00
CA ALA A 17 -0.97 -0.58 19.67
C ALA A 17 0.22 -1.17 18.90
N LEU A 18 0.07 -2.35 18.30
CA LEU A 18 1.10 -2.96 17.47
C LEU A 18 1.34 -2.16 16.18
N TRP A 19 0.28 -1.76 15.46
CA TRP A 19 0.41 -0.93 14.25
C TRP A 19 1.12 0.40 14.53
N ILE A 20 0.67 1.11 15.57
CA ILE A 20 1.27 2.39 15.96
C ILE A 20 2.70 2.20 16.49
N GLY A 21 2.94 1.14 17.28
CA GLY A 21 4.28 0.81 17.79
C GLY A 21 5.26 0.49 16.66
N LEU A 22 4.84 -0.25 15.64
CA LEU A 22 5.65 -0.55 14.46
C LEU A 22 5.95 0.71 13.64
N ALA A 23 4.97 1.59 13.41
CA ALA A 23 5.17 2.86 12.71
C ALA A 23 6.13 3.80 13.48
N PHE A 24 6.00 3.85 14.81
CA PHE A 24 6.90 4.60 15.68
C PHE A 24 8.33 4.04 15.63
N LEU A 25 8.50 2.72 15.73
CA LEU A 25 9.81 2.08 15.60
C LEU A 25 10.42 2.31 14.22
N ALA A 26 9.64 2.21 13.15
CA ALA A 26 10.08 2.53 11.80
C ALA A 26 10.56 3.99 11.68
N SER A 27 9.85 4.92 12.32
CA SER A 27 10.24 6.34 12.38
C SER A 27 11.54 6.57 13.17
N LEU A 28 11.79 5.81 14.24
CA LEU A 28 13.08 5.87 14.93
C LEU A 28 14.21 5.32 14.05
N ILE A 29 13.98 4.19 13.37
CA ILE A 29 14.96 3.58 12.47
C ILE A 29 15.30 4.52 11.30
N SER A 30 14.31 5.17 10.70
CA SER A 30 14.52 6.07 9.55
C SER A 30 15.45 7.24 9.91
N ILE A 31 15.31 7.81 11.11
CA ILE A 31 16.20 8.87 11.62
C ILE A 31 17.65 8.39 11.74
N ARG A 32 17.89 7.12 12.10
CA ARG A 32 19.24 6.57 12.28
C ARG A 32 19.91 6.21 10.96
N VAL A 33 19.13 5.70 10.00
CA VAL A 33 19.65 5.25 8.69
C VAL A 33 19.74 6.41 7.69
N GLY A 34 18.98 7.49 7.90
CA GLY A 34 18.93 8.63 6.98
C GLY A 34 18.09 8.36 5.72
N LEU A 35 17.17 7.38 5.77
CA LEU A 35 16.21 7.08 4.72
C LEU A 35 14.87 7.76 5.00
N SER A 36 14.03 7.91 3.98
CA SER A 36 12.69 8.48 4.18
C SER A 36 11.86 7.62 5.12
N VAL A 37 11.05 8.28 5.98
CA VAL A 37 10.18 7.60 6.94
C VAL A 37 9.26 6.60 6.24
N ALA A 38 8.61 7.01 5.15
CA ALA A 38 7.69 6.19 4.38
C ALA A 38 8.34 4.90 3.83
N LEU A 39 9.59 4.97 3.34
CA LEU A 39 10.27 3.78 2.83
C LEU A 39 10.49 2.76 3.95
N VAL A 40 10.94 3.21 5.12
CA VAL A 40 11.19 2.34 6.28
C VAL A 40 9.88 1.77 6.81
N GLU A 41 8.81 2.57 6.86
CA GLU A 41 7.46 2.11 7.25
C GLU A 41 6.93 1.01 6.33
N ILE A 42 7.13 1.13 5.01
CA ILE A 42 6.75 0.10 4.05
C ILE A 42 7.52 -1.20 4.33
N VAL A 43 8.85 -1.13 4.52
CA VAL A 43 9.68 -2.33 4.77
C VAL A 43 9.30 -2.99 6.10
N VAL A 44 9.12 -2.21 7.16
CA VAL A 44 8.69 -2.72 8.47
C VAL A 44 7.28 -3.31 8.39
N GLY A 45 6.36 -2.67 7.67
CA GLY A 45 5.01 -3.17 7.45
C GLY A 45 5.00 -4.50 6.70
N VAL A 46 5.79 -4.63 5.62
CA VAL A 46 5.95 -5.90 4.90
C VAL A 46 6.53 -6.99 5.80
N ALA A 47 7.58 -6.69 6.58
CA ALA A 47 8.16 -7.63 7.51
C ALA A 47 7.15 -8.07 8.58
N ALA A 48 6.43 -7.12 9.18
CA ALA A 48 5.43 -7.40 10.21
C ALA A 48 4.25 -8.22 9.67
N GLY A 49 3.75 -7.90 8.47
CA GLY A 49 2.71 -8.67 7.79
C GLY A 49 3.12 -10.13 7.55
N ASN A 50 4.36 -10.36 7.13
CA ASN A 50 4.86 -11.72 6.88
C ASN A 50 5.19 -12.51 8.16
N LEU A 51 5.77 -11.86 9.18
CA LEU A 51 6.18 -12.54 10.42
C LEU A 51 5.04 -12.76 11.41
N PHE A 52 4.10 -11.81 11.48
CA PHE A 52 3.00 -11.83 12.44
C PHE A 52 1.64 -12.14 11.81
N GLN A 53 1.58 -12.35 10.49
CA GLN A 53 0.33 -12.57 9.73
C GLN A 53 -0.73 -11.50 10.03
N LEU A 54 -0.28 -10.25 10.18
CA LEU A 54 -1.17 -9.12 10.42
C LEU A 54 -2.02 -8.86 9.19
N SER A 55 -3.32 -9.06 9.32
CA SER A 55 -4.31 -8.62 8.34
C SER A 55 -4.77 -7.20 8.66
N THR A 56 -5.13 -6.45 7.62
CA THR A 56 -5.89 -5.22 7.83
C THR A 56 -7.26 -5.56 8.42
N ASN A 57 -7.84 -4.60 9.14
CA ASN A 57 -9.21 -4.69 9.64
C ASN A 57 -9.99 -3.45 9.16
N THR A 58 -11.32 -3.47 9.31
CA THR A 58 -12.19 -2.40 8.82
C THR A 58 -11.78 -1.01 9.32
N TRP A 59 -11.23 -0.91 10.54
CA TRP A 59 -10.84 0.37 11.12
C TRP A 59 -9.51 0.88 10.54
N VAL A 60 -8.56 -0.02 10.25
CA VAL A 60 -7.31 0.31 9.54
C VAL A 60 -7.62 0.74 8.10
N ASP A 61 -8.54 0.06 7.41
CA ASP A 61 -8.93 0.44 6.05
C ASP A 61 -9.63 1.82 6.03
N PHE A 62 -10.45 2.10 7.05
CA PHE A 62 -11.05 3.42 7.24
C PHE A 62 -9.99 4.51 7.48
N LEU A 63 -8.99 4.26 8.33
CA LEU A 63 -7.90 5.21 8.58
C LEU A 63 -7.00 5.40 7.36
N ALA A 64 -6.71 4.34 6.61
CA ALA A 64 -5.88 4.40 5.41
C ALA A 64 -6.58 5.23 4.31
N SER A 65 -7.87 4.97 4.07
CA SER A 65 -8.67 5.74 3.10
C SER A 65 -8.86 7.20 3.54
N SER A 66 -9.27 7.43 4.79
CA SER A 66 -9.46 8.79 5.32
C SER A 66 -8.15 9.57 5.37
N GLY A 67 -7.07 8.94 5.82
CA GLY A 67 -5.73 9.52 5.88
C GLY A 67 -5.19 9.88 4.50
N SER A 68 -5.37 9.03 3.49
CA SER A 68 -4.96 9.33 2.11
C SER A 68 -5.65 10.59 1.57
N VAL A 69 -6.94 10.75 1.84
CA VAL A 69 -7.70 11.94 1.43
C VAL A 69 -7.22 13.18 2.21
N LEU A 70 -7.15 13.09 3.53
CA LEU A 70 -6.73 14.19 4.39
C LEU A 70 -5.32 14.68 4.06
N LEU A 71 -4.36 13.78 3.84
CA LEU A 71 -2.99 14.14 3.48
C LEU A 71 -2.91 14.83 2.12
N THR A 72 -3.71 14.40 1.15
CA THR A 72 -3.77 15.04 -0.17
C THR A 72 -4.38 16.44 -0.08
N PHE A 73 -5.42 16.62 0.75
CA PHE A 73 -5.99 17.94 1.01
C PHE A 73 -5.02 18.85 1.75
N LEU A 74 -4.33 18.35 2.78
CA LEU A 74 -3.37 19.14 3.55
C LEU A 74 -2.20 19.58 2.68
N ALA A 75 -1.67 18.68 1.85
CA ALA A 75 -0.67 19.01 0.85
C ALA A 75 -1.19 20.09 -0.12
N GLY A 76 -2.45 20.03 -0.54
CA GLY A 76 -3.08 21.08 -1.36
C GLY A 76 -3.26 22.41 -0.62
N ALA A 77 -3.54 22.38 0.68
CA ALA A 77 -3.71 23.56 1.52
C ALA A 77 -2.39 24.27 1.84
N GLU A 78 -1.27 23.54 1.85
CA GLU A 78 0.07 24.10 2.06
C GLU A 78 0.60 24.88 0.83
N ILE A 79 0.02 24.68 -0.35
CA ILE A 79 0.48 25.31 -1.60
C ILE A 79 0.01 26.77 -1.69
N ASP A 80 0.96 27.69 -1.94
CA ASP A 80 0.67 29.09 -2.25
C ASP A 80 -0.04 29.24 -3.63
N PRO A 81 -1.26 29.83 -3.68
CA PRO A 81 -1.98 30.05 -4.93
C PRO A 81 -1.24 30.95 -5.93
N GLY A 82 -0.42 31.90 -5.46
CA GLY A 82 0.34 32.81 -6.31
C GLY A 82 1.42 32.07 -7.10
N SER A 83 2.24 31.28 -6.41
CA SER A 83 3.25 30.42 -7.00
C SER A 83 2.65 29.37 -7.95
N LEU A 84 1.54 28.75 -7.57
CA LEU A 84 0.86 27.76 -8.41
C LEU A 84 0.39 28.36 -9.74
N ARG A 85 -0.17 29.58 -9.74
CA ARG A 85 -0.57 30.25 -10.99
C ARG A 85 0.62 30.62 -11.88
N ARG A 86 1.74 31.04 -11.27
CA ARG A 86 2.96 31.41 -11.99
C ARG A 86 3.62 30.21 -12.68
N PHE A 87 3.55 29.03 -12.05
CA PHE A 87 4.20 27.81 -12.53
C PHE A 87 3.22 26.68 -12.90
N ALA A 88 1.95 27.00 -13.20
CA ALA A 88 0.91 25.99 -13.43
C ALA A 88 1.28 24.99 -14.52
N LEU A 89 1.75 25.47 -15.68
CA LEU A 89 2.11 24.61 -16.80
C LEU A 89 3.40 23.80 -16.54
N PRO A 90 4.52 24.40 -16.09
CA PRO A 90 5.70 23.64 -15.68
C PRO A 90 5.38 22.56 -14.63
N SER A 91 4.64 22.89 -13.58
CA SER A 91 4.27 21.94 -12.52
C SER A 91 3.38 20.82 -13.04
N LEU A 92 2.42 21.13 -13.91
CA LEU A 92 1.55 20.12 -14.53
C LEU A 92 2.33 19.17 -15.45
N VAL A 93 3.28 19.69 -16.23
CA VAL A 93 4.11 18.86 -17.11
C VAL A 93 5.06 17.99 -16.30
N ILE A 94 5.76 18.56 -15.30
CA ILE A 94 6.67 17.79 -14.44
C ILE A 94 5.91 16.72 -13.67
N GLY A 95 4.75 17.06 -13.08
CA GLY A 95 3.89 16.10 -12.38
C GLY A 95 3.33 15.03 -13.32
N GLY A 96 2.83 15.43 -14.49
CA GLY A 96 2.27 14.53 -15.50
C GLY A 96 3.33 13.57 -16.04
N VAL A 97 4.51 14.05 -16.43
CA VAL A 97 5.61 13.21 -16.89
C VAL A 97 6.12 12.33 -15.73
N GLY A 98 6.26 12.89 -14.53
CA GLY A 98 6.68 12.17 -13.33
C GLY A 98 5.73 11.04 -12.92
N PHE A 99 4.45 11.10 -13.31
CA PHE A 99 3.48 10.03 -13.11
C PHE A 99 3.44 9.04 -14.29
N VAL A 100 3.33 9.54 -15.52
CA VAL A 100 3.15 8.71 -16.73
C VAL A 100 4.40 7.90 -17.05
N ALA A 101 5.60 8.48 -16.89
CA ALA A 101 6.85 7.81 -17.21
C ALA A 101 7.09 6.53 -16.37
N PRO A 102 7.03 6.55 -15.01
CA PRO A 102 7.18 5.33 -14.22
C PRO A 102 6.03 4.35 -14.44
N PHE A 103 4.80 4.83 -14.68
CA PHE A 103 3.68 3.94 -15.01
C PHE A 103 3.93 3.15 -16.30
N VAL A 104 4.27 3.84 -17.39
CA VAL A 104 4.59 3.20 -18.68
C VAL A 104 5.83 2.32 -18.55
N GLY A 105 6.84 2.75 -17.78
CA GLY A 105 8.04 1.96 -17.51
C GLY A 105 7.72 0.64 -16.80
N ALA A 106 6.92 0.67 -15.74
CA ALA A 106 6.51 -0.53 -15.01
C ALA A 106 5.64 -1.45 -15.90
N TRP A 107 4.72 -0.88 -16.67
CA TRP A 107 3.89 -1.64 -17.61
C TRP A 107 4.73 -2.31 -18.71
N ALA A 108 5.65 -1.56 -19.33
CA ALA A 108 6.56 -2.08 -20.34
C ALA A 108 7.48 -3.17 -19.75
N PHE A 109 8.00 -2.97 -18.54
CA PHE A 109 8.79 -3.99 -17.85
C PHE A 109 7.98 -5.27 -17.61
N ALA A 110 6.75 -5.16 -17.13
CA ALA A 110 5.87 -6.32 -16.94
C ALA A 110 5.59 -7.04 -18.27
N TRP A 111 5.37 -6.30 -19.35
CA TRP A 111 5.10 -6.89 -20.67
C TRP A 111 6.33 -7.56 -21.28
N TYR A 112 7.47 -6.87 -21.32
CA TYR A 112 8.65 -7.32 -22.05
C TYR A 112 9.59 -8.21 -21.21
N ALA A 113 9.77 -7.92 -19.92
CA ALA A 113 10.68 -8.69 -19.06
C ALA A 113 9.99 -9.84 -18.33
N LEU A 114 8.72 -9.65 -17.92
CA LEU A 114 7.95 -10.68 -17.21
C LEU A 114 6.97 -11.44 -18.11
N HIS A 115 6.90 -11.09 -19.41
CA HIS A 115 6.00 -11.69 -20.39
C HIS A 115 4.53 -11.72 -19.93
N TRP A 116 4.09 -10.68 -19.21
CA TRP A 116 2.75 -10.60 -18.67
C TRP A 116 1.71 -10.37 -19.77
N GLN A 117 1.05 -11.45 -20.19
CA GLN A 117 -0.06 -11.41 -21.17
C GLN A 117 -1.34 -10.80 -20.56
N TRP A 118 -2.16 -10.11 -21.37
CA TRP A 118 -3.43 -9.48 -20.95
C TRP A 118 -4.48 -10.44 -20.35
N HIS A 119 -4.22 -11.75 -20.31
CA HIS A 119 -5.14 -12.81 -19.87
C HIS A 119 -4.91 -13.25 -18.42
N ALA A 120 -5.09 -12.35 -17.47
CA ALA A 120 -5.08 -12.71 -16.04
C ALA A 120 -6.50 -12.91 -15.46
N ARG A 121 -7.49 -13.37 -16.26
CA ARG A 121 -8.87 -13.54 -15.74
C ARG A 121 -9.75 -14.62 -16.39
N ALA A 122 -9.20 -15.66 -17.03
CA ALA A 122 -10.04 -16.68 -17.71
C ALA A 122 -9.68 -18.16 -17.46
N HIS A 123 -9.01 -18.52 -16.35
CA HIS A 123 -8.74 -19.93 -16.03
C HIS A 123 -9.36 -20.46 -14.73
N GLN A 124 -10.29 -19.72 -14.10
CA GLN A 124 -10.83 -20.11 -12.78
C GLN A 124 -12.36 -20.21 -12.71
N THR A 125 -13.06 -20.35 -13.84
CA THR A 125 -14.52 -20.57 -13.89
C THR A 125 -14.92 -21.97 -14.38
N SER A 126 -13.99 -22.80 -14.86
CA SER A 126 -14.33 -24.10 -15.48
C SER A 126 -14.20 -25.32 -14.55
N ARG A 127 -13.96 -25.15 -13.24
CA ARG A 127 -13.81 -26.28 -12.28
C ARG A 127 -14.98 -26.49 -11.31
N HIS A 128 -16.07 -25.73 -11.43
CA HIS A 128 -17.28 -25.88 -10.60
C HIS A 128 -18.54 -26.01 -11.47
N GLY A 129 -18.60 -27.07 -12.28
CA GLY A 129 -19.77 -27.38 -13.12
C GLY A 129 -20.06 -28.87 -13.29
N ASP A 130 -19.05 -29.74 -13.26
CA ASP A 130 -19.25 -31.16 -13.58
C ASP A 130 -19.29 -32.05 -12.34
N GLY A 131 -20.30 -31.81 -11.51
CA GLY A 131 -20.77 -32.75 -10.48
C GLY A 131 -21.96 -33.52 -11.01
N ALA A 132 -21.75 -34.34 -12.04
CA ALA A 132 -22.74 -35.28 -12.55
C ALA A 132 -23.19 -36.20 -11.42
N ILE A 133 -24.51 -36.22 -11.15
CA ILE A 133 -25.18 -37.20 -10.29
C ILE A 133 -25.01 -38.58 -10.95
N PRO A 134 -24.39 -39.58 -10.30
CA PRO A 134 -24.57 -40.96 -10.68
C PRO A 134 -25.85 -41.50 -10.05
N THR A 135 -26.65 -42.13 -10.90
CA THR A 135 -27.75 -43.11 -10.66
C THR A 135 -27.95 -43.61 -9.24
#